data_AF-P07666-F1
#
_entry.id   AF-P07666-F1
#
_cell.length_a   1.000
_cell.length_b   1.000
_cell.length_c   1.000
_cell.angle_alpha   90.00
_cell.angle_beta   90.00
_cell.angle_gamma   90.00
#
_symmetry.space_group_name_H-M   'P 1'
#
loop_
_entity.id
_entity.type
_entity.pdbx_description
1 polymer ?
#
loop_
_entity_poly.entity_id
_entity_poly.type
_entity_poly.pdbx_seq_one_letter_code
_entity_poly.pdbx_strand_id
1 'polypeptide(L)'
;MEQLLAQLHTCSELIAEGYSSTGNIGWLNEFCATFLDFASDLKARLPEVAPSGANLDVETIFLCLTQVVTCITHLERTISMEAPHMTRQHFLDRLDWCLRRLLVSLTQLEGNVTPVKNLEDHSFVELMDLALDHLDDYMEKLAQQRNNSLHILEESFTEDTYQLASIVNHIVRHALAFANVAIHSDKKALTALCETLLAECATFHEEAGEPNSGHRKLEALSLERALYALESFLNEALLHLLFVSLIDLENASVEKLKDALQRDPAGAQELISAFDTNMDRIQQIGVLAIAFSQDIKTKTIVRSCLASLESLDACIVPALQLPESTSSAHHAEVLQEHFNQELLIFRNVIHEIIDSCSLINNYLDMLGERIHVQDKSHLKLIVQRGGVVVDHFRLPVNYSGLSEDGKRVHKDLILILRECQAVVNLDVPVDPKRIVKRLKILYSVLAKLRDLICRDNLEPDSSVASEAQVPSSATRTFVRSSRSFGKRHRSFVKQTGNCSVFGPQDSLAESGHSESDLISFQITEILRLD
;
A
#
# COMPACT_ATOMS: atom_id res chain seq x y z
N MET A 1 -0.78 -13.08 -30.91
CA MET A 1 -1.41 -11.79 -30.59
C MET A 1 -2.77 -11.65 -31.23
N GLU A 2 -2.90 -11.74 -32.56
CA GLU A 2 -4.21 -11.67 -33.25
C GLU A 2 -5.33 -12.52 -32.61
N GLN A 3 -5.03 -13.77 -32.23
CA GLN A 3 -5.98 -14.64 -31.53
C GLN A 3 -6.45 -14.07 -30.17
N LEU A 4 -5.53 -13.55 -29.35
CA LEU A 4 -5.85 -12.94 -28.05
C LEU A 4 -6.72 -11.69 -28.23
N LEU A 5 -6.42 -10.88 -29.24
CA LEU A 5 -7.18 -9.68 -29.58
C LEU A 5 -8.59 -10.04 -30.05
N ALA A 6 -8.74 -11.10 -30.85
CA ALA A 6 -10.04 -11.61 -31.28
C ALA A 6 -10.86 -12.13 -30.08
N GLN A 7 -10.25 -12.89 -29.17
CA GLN A 7 -10.93 -13.35 -27.94
C GLN A 7 -11.40 -12.18 -27.07
N LEU A 8 -10.58 -11.14 -26.88
CA LEU A 8 -10.99 -9.93 -26.17
C LEU A 8 -12.14 -9.17 -26.86
N HIS A 9 -12.17 -9.16 -28.19
CA HIS A 9 -13.27 -8.58 -28.94
C HIS A 9 -14.57 -9.35 -28.67
N THR A 10 -14.54 -10.68 -28.72
CA THR A 10 -15.70 -11.52 -28.38
C THR A 10 -16.16 -11.27 -26.94
N CYS A 11 -15.23 -11.20 -25.98
CA CYS A 11 -15.55 -10.82 -24.60
C CYS A 11 -16.27 -9.46 -24.52
N SER A 12 -15.84 -8.47 -25.31
CA SER A 12 -16.45 -7.14 -25.33
C SER A 12 -17.88 -7.17 -25.91
N GLU A 13 -18.13 -8.00 -26.92
CA GLU A 13 -19.48 -8.22 -27.46
C GLU A 13 -20.42 -8.87 -26.44
N LEU A 14 -19.91 -9.83 -25.66
CA LEU A 14 -20.69 -10.49 -24.59
C LEU A 14 -21.02 -9.53 -23.44
N ILE A 15 -20.09 -8.63 -23.09
CA ILE A 15 -20.38 -7.54 -22.14
C ILE A 15 -21.46 -6.59 -22.70
N ALA A 16 -21.43 -6.29 -24.01
CA ALA A 16 -22.46 -5.50 -24.67
C ALA A 16 -23.86 -6.14 -24.58
N GLU A 17 -23.95 -7.47 -24.71
CA GLU A 17 -25.19 -8.22 -24.47
C GLU A 17 -25.67 -8.07 -23.02
N GLY A 18 -24.75 -8.10 -22.05
CA GLY A 18 -25.02 -7.93 -20.62
C GLY A 18 -25.78 -6.63 -20.28
N TYR A 19 -25.49 -5.53 -20.98
CA TYR A 19 -26.25 -4.27 -20.81
C TYR A 19 -27.71 -4.36 -21.26
N SER A 20 -28.01 -5.24 -22.22
CA SER A 20 -29.36 -5.41 -22.77
C SER A 20 -30.16 -6.54 -22.12
N SER A 21 -29.48 -7.45 -21.40
CA SER A 21 -30.08 -8.64 -20.79
C SER A 21 -30.99 -8.30 -19.60
N THR A 22 -32.11 -9.00 -19.47
CA THR A 22 -33.08 -8.86 -18.36
C THR A 22 -32.91 -9.93 -17.27
N GLY A 23 -31.67 -10.29 -16.94
CA GLY A 23 -31.38 -11.22 -15.82
C GLY A 23 -31.06 -12.65 -16.24
N ASN A 24 -30.91 -12.93 -17.54
CA ASN A 24 -30.36 -14.20 -17.99
C ASN A 24 -28.86 -14.26 -17.64
N ILE A 25 -28.40 -15.31 -16.95
CA ILE A 25 -26.97 -15.53 -16.63
C ILE A 25 -26.20 -16.17 -17.80
N GLY A 26 -26.88 -16.68 -18.83
CA GLY A 26 -26.24 -17.43 -19.93
C GLY A 26 -25.12 -16.68 -20.64
N TRP A 27 -25.31 -15.38 -20.92
CA TRP A 27 -24.28 -14.53 -21.53
C TRP A 27 -23.06 -14.37 -20.60
N LEU A 28 -23.27 -14.34 -19.27
CA LEU A 28 -22.18 -14.23 -18.29
C LEU A 28 -21.38 -15.53 -18.28
N ASN A 29 -22.03 -16.69 -18.36
CA ASN A 29 -21.34 -17.98 -18.45
C ASN A 29 -20.51 -18.08 -19.74
N GLU A 30 -21.05 -17.61 -20.87
CA GLU A 30 -20.32 -17.55 -22.14
C GLU A 30 -19.14 -16.57 -22.09
N PHE A 31 -19.32 -15.42 -21.45
CA PHE A 31 -18.24 -14.46 -21.17
C PHE A 31 -17.14 -15.12 -20.33
N CYS A 32 -17.49 -15.76 -19.22
CA CYS A 32 -16.52 -16.39 -18.33
C CYS A 32 -15.75 -17.51 -19.03
N ALA A 33 -16.41 -18.34 -19.85
CA ALA A 33 -15.74 -19.37 -20.64
C ALA A 33 -14.76 -18.77 -21.66
N THR A 34 -15.21 -17.76 -22.42
CA THR A 34 -14.37 -17.06 -23.42
C THR A 34 -13.18 -16.35 -22.76
N PHE A 35 -13.41 -15.73 -21.60
CA PHE A 35 -12.37 -15.03 -20.84
C PHE A 35 -11.37 -15.99 -20.20
N LEU A 36 -11.81 -17.18 -19.77
CA LEU A 36 -10.94 -18.24 -19.27
C LEU A 36 -10.00 -18.75 -20.37
N ASP A 37 -10.53 -18.98 -21.57
CA ASP A 37 -9.72 -19.37 -22.74
C ASP A 37 -8.69 -18.28 -23.08
N PHE A 38 -9.12 -17.01 -23.11
CA PHE A 38 -8.23 -15.86 -23.27
C PHE A 38 -7.12 -15.82 -22.21
N ALA A 39 -7.47 -15.95 -20.93
CA ALA A 39 -6.51 -15.87 -19.84
C ALA A 39 -5.49 -17.02 -19.89
N SER A 40 -5.95 -18.22 -20.27
CA SER A 40 -5.09 -19.40 -20.46
C SER A 40 -4.09 -19.20 -21.61
N ASP A 41 -4.58 -18.73 -22.75
CA ASP A 41 -3.75 -18.44 -23.93
C ASP A 41 -2.76 -17.30 -23.64
N LEU A 42 -3.20 -16.27 -22.91
CA LEU A 42 -2.33 -15.17 -22.49
C LEU A 42 -1.22 -15.67 -21.55
N LYS A 43 -1.56 -16.48 -20.56
CA LYS A 43 -0.58 -17.08 -19.63
C LYS A 43 0.50 -17.86 -20.38
N ALA A 44 0.14 -18.60 -21.42
CA ALA A 44 1.10 -19.33 -22.26
C ALA A 44 2.01 -18.40 -23.07
N ARG A 45 1.54 -17.22 -23.46
CA ARG A 45 2.27 -16.24 -24.28
C ARG A 45 3.11 -15.25 -23.48
N LEU A 46 2.73 -14.92 -22.25
CA LEU A 46 3.40 -13.92 -21.42
C LEU A 46 4.92 -14.10 -21.33
N PRO A 47 5.48 -15.32 -21.13
CA PRO A 47 6.93 -15.52 -21.10
C PRO A 47 7.64 -15.14 -22.41
N GLU A 48 6.96 -15.26 -23.55
CA GLU A 48 7.50 -14.90 -24.87
C GLU A 48 7.50 -13.39 -25.09
N VAL A 49 6.44 -12.70 -24.65
CA VAL A 49 6.23 -11.26 -24.93
C VAL A 49 6.80 -10.33 -23.85
N ALA A 50 6.96 -10.81 -22.62
CA ALA A 50 7.44 -10.00 -21.50
C ALA A 50 8.36 -10.82 -20.57
N PRO A 51 9.55 -11.24 -21.04
CA PRO A 51 10.43 -12.16 -20.32
C PRO A 51 10.96 -11.62 -18.99
N SER A 52 11.03 -10.29 -18.80
CA SER A 52 11.52 -9.67 -17.57
C SER A 52 10.46 -9.55 -16.48
N GLY A 53 9.17 -9.72 -16.78
CA GLY A 53 8.04 -9.55 -15.86
C GLY A 53 7.83 -8.12 -15.31
N ALA A 54 8.88 -7.30 -15.27
CA ALA A 54 8.90 -5.94 -14.76
C ALA A 54 8.52 -4.91 -15.83
N ASN A 55 7.33 -5.05 -16.41
CA ASN A 55 6.73 -4.09 -17.32
C ASN A 55 5.39 -3.59 -16.74
N LEU A 56 5.17 -2.26 -16.76
CA LEU A 56 3.91 -1.62 -16.40
C LEU A 56 2.70 -2.24 -17.12
N ASP A 57 2.88 -2.70 -18.36
CA ASP A 57 1.85 -3.39 -19.14
C ASP A 57 1.48 -4.74 -18.53
N VAL A 58 2.48 -5.51 -18.08
CA VAL A 58 2.27 -6.79 -17.42
C VAL A 58 1.57 -6.59 -16.08
N GLU A 59 1.98 -5.58 -15.31
CA GLU A 59 1.31 -5.22 -14.07
C GLU A 59 -0.14 -4.77 -14.30
N THR A 60 -0.40 -4.03 -15.38
CA THR A 60 -1.75 -3.63 -15.81
C THR A 60 -2.59 -4.83 -16.22
N ILE A 61 -2.02 -5.81 -16.92
CA ILE A 61 -2.68 -7.06 -17.27
C ILE A 61 -3.12 -7.79 -16.00
N PHE A 62 -2.22 -8.00 -15.04
CA PHE A 62 -2.56 -8.71 -13.80
C PHE A 62 -3.61 -7.98 -12.96
N LEU A 63 -3.57 -6.64 -12.92
CA LEU A 63 -4.64 -5.84 -12.35
C LEU A 63 -5.99 -6.14 -13.03
N CYS A 64 -6.05 -6.05 -14.36
CA CYS A 64 -7.32 -6.22 -15.09
C CYS A 64 -7.87 -7.64 -14.95
N LEU A 65 -7.02 -8.66 -15.01
CA LEU A 65 -7.42 -10.05 -14.80
C LEU A 65 -8.03 -10.25 -13.40
N THR A 66 -7.39 -9.68 -12.36
CA THR A 66 -7.89 -9.76 -10.98
C THR A 66 -9.23 -9.03 -10.82
N GLN A 67 -9.35 -7.83 -11.39
CA GLN A 67 -10.58 -7.03 -11.36
C GLN A 67 -11.74 -7.70 -12.09
N VAL A 68 -11.48 -8.39 -13.21
CA VAL A 68 -12.52 -9.13 -13.93
C VAL A 68 -13.11 -10.23 -13.03
N VAL A 69 -12.27 -10.99 -12.32
CA VAL A 69 -12.74 -12.03 -11.38
C VAL A 69 -13.59 -11.43 -10.25
N THR A 70 -13.12 -10.34 -9.64
CA THR A 70 -13.88 -9.61 -8.61
C THR A 70 -15.24 -9.17 -9.15
N CYS A 71 -15.26 -8.55 -10.34
CA CYS A 71 -16.50 -8.05 -10.94
C CYS A 71 -17.48 -9.16 -11.32
N ILE A 72 -17.00 -10.29 -11.86
CA ILE A 72 -17.85 -11.45 -12.17
C ILE A 72 -18.55 -11.95 -10.90
N THR A 73 -17.79 -12.10 -9.81
CA THR A 73 -18.32 -12.61 -8.53
C THR A 73 -19.48 -11.75 -8.01
N HIS A 74 -19.34 -10.42 -8.06
CA HIS A 74 -20.41 -9.52 -7.64
C HIS A 74 -21.55 -9.42 -8.66
N LEU A 75 -21.25 -9.50 -9.95
CA LEU A 75 -22.25 -9.45 -11.01
C LEU A 75 -23.15 -10.69 -11.01
N GLU A 76 -22.59 -11.88 -10.77
CA GLU A 76 -23.33 -13.13 -10.60
C GLU A 76 -24.32 -13.01 -9.43
N ARG A 77 -23.87 -12.53 -8.27
CA ARG A 77 -24.73 -12.28 -7.11
C ARG A 77 -25.84 -11.28 -7.45
N THR A 78 -25.47 -10.19 -8.14
CA THR A 78 -26.41 -9.15 -8.58
C THR A 78 -27.50 -9.71 -9.51
N ILE A 79 -27.13 -10.56 -10.46
CA ILE A 79 -28.07 -11.23 -11.38
C ILE A 79 -28.97 -12.21 -10.60
N SER A 80 -28.38 -13.00 -9.72
CA SER A 80 -29.10 -14.01 -8.92
C SER A 80 -30.11 -13.39 -7.94
N MET A 81 -29.83 -12.19 -7.44
CA MET A 81 -30.72 -11.43 -6.56
C MET A 81 -31.79 -10.62 -7.34
N GLU A 82 -31.84 -10.72 -8.67
CA GLU A 82 -32.64 -9.82 -9.53
C GLU A 82 -32.43 -8.34 -9.18
N ALA A 83 -31.21 -7.99 -8.81
CA ALA A 83 -30.87 -6.67 -8.30
C ALA A 83 -31.00 -5.60 -9.42
N PRO A 84 -31.08 -4.31 -9.04
CA PRO A 84 -31.41 -3.24 -9.97
C PRO A 84 -30.46 -3.15 -11.16
N HIS A 85 -30.99 -2.68 -12.29
CA HIS A 85 -30.20 -2.43 -13.51
C HIS A 85 -28.93 -1.60 -13.23
N MET A 86 -29.04 -0.54 -12.42
CA MET A 86 -27.90 0.31 -12.07
C MET A 86 -26.78 -0.42 -11.30
N THR A 87 -27.10 -1.44 -10.49
CA THR A 87 -26.08 -2.28 -9.84
C THR A 87 -25.33 -3.11 -10.86
N ARG A 88 -26.06 -3.72 -11.81
CA ARG A 88 -25.46 -4.50 -12.90
C ARG A 88 -24.58 -3.60 -13.77
N GLN A 89 -25.06 -2.40 -14.08
CA GLN A 89 -24.33 -1.43 -14.89
C GLN A 89 -22.98 -1.07 -14.28
N HIS A 90 -22.89 -0.85 -12.96
CA HIS A 90 -21.61 -0.59 -12.30
C HIS A 90 -20.56 -1.67 -12.61
N PHE A 91 -20.91 -2.96 -12.47
CA PHE A 91 -19.97 -4.04 -12.75
C PHE A 91 -19.69 -4.23 -14.24
N LEU A 92 -20.68 -4.02 -15.11
CA LEU A 92 -20.48 -4.06 -16.56
C LEU A 92 -19.53 -2.95 -17.05
N ASP A 93 -19.68 -1.73 -16.53
CA ASP A 93 -18.80 -0.60 -16.84
C ASP A 93 -17.35 -0.91 -16.41
N ARG A 94 -17.18 -1.56 -15.24
CA ARG A 94 -15.86 -2.01 -14.75
C ARG A 94 -15.26 -3.12 -15.61
N LEU A 95 -16.06 -4.10 -16.04
CA LEU A 95 -15.61 -5.16 -16.95
C LEU A 95 -15.17 -4.58 -18.30
N ASP A 96 -15.97 -3.69 -18.90
CA ASP A 96 -15.63 -3.00 -20.15
C ASP A 96 -14.31 -2.21 -20.03
N TRP A 97 -14.13 -1.48 -18.92
CA TRP A 97 -12.88 -0.77 -18.63
C TRP A 97 -11.67 -1.72 -18.56
N CYS A 98 -11.82 -2.89 -17.91
CA CYS A 98 -10.75 -3.89 -17.84
C CYS A 98 -10.39 -4.43 -19.22
N LEU A 99 -11.38 -4.78 -20.04
CA LEU A 99 -11.15 -5.30 -21.40
C LEU A 99 -10.44 -4.28 -22.29
N ARG A 100 -10.83 -3.00 -22.22
CA ARG A 100 -10.15 -1.92 -22.96
C ARG A 100 -8.69 -1.76 -22.54
N ARG A 101 -8.40 -1.84 -21.25
CA ARG A 101 -7.01 -1.75 -20.74
C ARG A 101 -6.18 -2.96 -21.15
N LEU A 102 -6.74 -4.17 -21.08
CA LEU A 102 -6.10 -5.38 -21.58
C LEU A 102 -5.74 -5.23 -23.06
N LEU A 103 -6.68 -4.74 -23.87
CA LEU A 103 -6.45 -4.49 -25.29
C LEU A 103 -5.28 -3.53 -25.54
N VAL A 104 -5.23 -2.40 -24.81
CA VAL A 104 -4.14 -1.41 -24.95
C VAL A 104 -2.80 -2.00 -24.54
N SER A 105 -2.70 -2.63 -23.37
CA SER A 105 -1.44 -3.20 -22.87
C SER A 105 -0.92 -4.34 -23.75
N LEU A 106 -1.80 -5.20 -24.27
CA LEU A 106 -1.40 -6.24 -25.22
C LEU A 106 -0.86 -5.67 -26.53
N THR A 107 -1.49 -4.60 -27.04
CA THR A 107 -1.02 -3.93 -28.26
C THR A 107 0.35 -3.28 -28.05
N GLN A 108 0.59 -2.71 -26.86
CA GLN A 108 1.88 -2.12 -26.50
C GLN A 108 2.99 -3.18 -26.37
N LEU A 109 2.68 -4.33 -25.76
CA LEU A 109 3.60 -5.47 -25.68
C LEU A 109 3.97 -6.03 -27.05
N GLU A 110 3.03 -6.10 -28.00
CA GLU A 110 3.31 -6.57 -29.37
C GLU A 110 4.24 -5.63 -30.14
N GLY A 111 4.09 -4.31 -29.93
CA GLY A 111 4.88 -3.30 -30.64
C GLY A 111 6.38 -3.32 -30.32
N ASN A 112 6.83 -4.05 -29.29
CA ASN A 112 8.19 -3.99 -28.73
C ASN A 112 8.68 -2.54 -28.50
N VAL A 113 7.75 -1.58 -28.36
CA VAL A 113 8.10 -0.22 -28.04
C VAL A 113 8.42 -0.23 -26.56
N THR A 114 9.71 -0.29 -26.21
CA THR A 114 10.14 0.09 -24.86
C THR A 114 9.55 1.46 -24.58
N PRO A 115 8.61 1.61 -23.62
CA PRO A 115 8.10 2.92 -23.30
C PRO A 115 9.30 3.77 -22.91
N VAL A 116 9.38 4.99 -23.45
CA VAL A 116 10.27 6.02 -22.90
C VAL A 116 9.76 6.20 -21.47
N LYS A 117 10.47 5.61 -20.50
CA LYS A 117 10.02 5.57 -19.10
C LYS A 117 9.96 6.99 -18.59
N ASN A 118 8.81 7.66 -18.60
CA ASN A 118 8.74 9.02 -18.08
C ASN A 118 9.04 9.03 -16.58
N LEU A 119 9.61 10.13 -16.08
CA LEU A 119 9.78 10.30 -14.62
C LEU A 119 8.44 10.20 -13.87
N GLU A 120 7.33 10.51 -14.54
CA GLU A 120 5.96 10.39 -13.99
C GLU A 120 5.55 8.95 -13.70
N ASP A 121 6.14 7.97 -14.39
CA ASP A 121 5.83 6.54 -14.21
C ASP A 121 6.65 5.90 -13.08
N HIS A 122 7.65 6.61 -12.55
CA HIS A 122 8.51 6.08 -11.49
C HIS A 122 7.85 6.23 -10.13
N SER A 123 7.90 5.15 -9.35
CA SER A 123 7.49 5.18 -7.95
C SER A 123 8.46 6.02 -7.10
N PHE A 124 7.98 6.44 -5.92
CA PHE A 124 8.82 7.16 -4.95
C PHE A 124 10.15 6.45 -4.68
N VAL A 125 10.13 5.11 -4.54
CA VAL A 125 11.34 4.33 -4.25
C VAL A 125 12.30 4.30 -5.44
N GLU A 126 11.79 4.14 -6.66
CA GLU A 126 12.64 4.18 -7.86
C GLU A 126 13.28 5.55 -8.06
N LEU A 127 12.54 6.64 -7.80
CA LEU A 127 13.07 8.00 -7.86
C LEU A 127 14.15 8.24 -6.80
N MET A 128 13.91 7.79 -5.56
CA MET A 128 14.90 7.83 -4.49
C MET A 128 16.17 7.07 -4.88
N ASP A 129 15.99 5.89 -5.49
CA ASP A 129 17.13 5.07 -5.89
C ASP A 129 17.94 5.72 -7.01
N LEU A 130 17.27 6.27 -8.03
CA LEU A 130 17.90 7.05 -9.09
C LEU A 130 18.66 8.26 -8.53
N ALA A 131 18.06 9.03 -7.63
CA ALA A 131 18.72 10.21 -7.05
C ALA A 131 20.00 9.85 -6.29
N LEU A 132 19.97 8.77 -5.51
CA LEU A 132 21.13 8.29 -4.76
C LEU A 132 22.22 7.73 -5.68
N ASP A 133 21.85 7.00 -6.74
CA ASP A 133 22.81 6.48 -7.72
C ASP A 133 23.52 7.63 -8.46
N HIS A 134 22.79 8.69 -8.81
CA HIS A 134 23.37 9.92 -9.36
C HIS A 134 24.41 10.57 -8.41
N LEU A 135 24.14 10.58 -7.10
CA LEU A 135 25.06 11.12 -6.09
C LEU A 135 26.29 10.23 -5.90
N ASP A 136 26.10 8.91 -5.88
CA ASP A 136 27.19 7.94 -5.78
C ASP A 136 28.15 8.06 -6.97
N ASP A 137 27.62 8.13 -8.19
CA ASP A 137 28.40 8.34 -9.42
C ASP A 137 29.17 9.67 -9.39
N TYR A 138 28.53 10.73 -8.91
CA TYR A 138 29.15 12.04 -8.77
C TYR A 138 30.31 12.00 -7.76
N MET A 139 30.11 11.35 -6.60
CA MET A 139 31.14 11.20 -5.58
C MET A 139 32.32 10.35 -6.06
N GLU A 140 32.06 9.31 -6.87
CA GLU A 140 33.10 8.50 -7.49
C GLU A 140 33.97 9.34 -8.45
N LYS A 141 33.34 10.12 -9.34
CA LYS A 141 34.06 11.02 -10.26
C LYS A 141 34.91 12.06 -9.53
N LEU A 142 34.35 12.64 -8.46
CA LEU A 142 35.06 13.61 -7.61
C LEU A 142 36.28 12.99 -6.91
N ALA A 143 36.21 11.71 -6.54
CA ALA A 143 37.34 11.00 -5.94
C ALA A 143 38.46 10.69 -6.96
N GLN A 144 38.11 10.47 -8.23
CA GLN A 144 39.05 10.16 -9.31
C GLN A 144 39.79 11.40 -9.83
N GLN A 145 39.14 12.57 -9.90
CA GLN A 145 39.73 13.79 -10.43
C GLN A 145 40.35 14.66 -9.32
N ARG A 146 41.63 14.42 -8.99
CA ARG A 146 42.35 15.25 -8.01
C ARG A 146 42.71 16.67 -8.47
N ASN A 147 42.73 16.97 -9.79
CA ASN A 147 43.34 18.20 -10.31
C ASN A 147 42.62 18.94 -11.47
N ASN A 148 41.44 18.51 -11.94
CA ASN A 148 40.73 19.21 -13.02
C ASN A 148 39.34 19.68 -12.56
N SER A 149 38.94 20.88 -13.01
CA SER A 149 37.65 21.53 -12.71
C SER A 149 36.48 20.66 -13.18
N LEU A 150 35.67 20.21 -12.23
CA LEU A 150 34.50 19.37 -12.49
C LEU A 150 33.35 20.28 -12.91
N HIS A 151 33.05 20.34 -14.21
CA HIS A 151 31.79 20.92 -14.67
C HIS A 151 30.68 19.93 -14.31
N ILE A 152 29.91 20.26 -13.27
CA ILE A 152 28.71 19.54 -12.81
C ILE A 152 27.68 19.40 -13.94
N LEU A 153 27.78 20.26 -14.96
CA LEU A 153 26.74 20.50 -15.92
C LEU A 153 26.89 19.74 -17.25
N GLU A 154 28.07 19.25 -17.66
CA GLU A 154 28.27 18.87 -19.08
C GLU A 154 28.71 17.42 -19.41
N GLU A 155 29.42 16.68 -18.55
CA GLU A 155 30.07 15.42 -19.03
C GLU A 155 29.33 14.09 -18.72
N SER A 156 28.12 14.12 -18.16
CA SER A 156 27.31 12.88 -18.01
C SER A 156 25.95 12.92 -18.70
N PHE A 157 25.82 13.73 -19.74
CA PHE A 157 24.77 13.58 -20.74
C PHE A 157 25.07 12.35 -21.62
N THR A 158 24.91 11.15 -21.07
CA THR A 158 24.31 10.11 -21.90
C THR A 158 22.88 10.56 -22.19
N GLU A 159 22.40 10.45 -23.43
CA GLU A 159 21.10 10.97 -23.88
C GLU A 159 19.90 10.50 -23.04
N ASP A 160 20.07 9.46 -22.21
CA ASP A 160 19.01 8.79 -21.45
C ASP A 160 18.98 9.08 -19.92
N THR A 161 19.83 9.96 -19.37
CA THR A 161 19.86 10.23 -17.93
C THR A 161 19.07 11.48 -17.54
N TYR A 162 18.07 11.31 -16.66
CA TYR A 162 17.33 12.42 -16.06
C TYR A 162 18.23 13.34 -15.25
N GLN A 163 17.96 14.65 -15.30
CA GLN A 163 18.66 15.60 -14.43
C GLN A 163 18.28 15.36 -12.96
N LEU A 164 19.24 15.39 -12.05
CA LEU A 164 19.02 15.18 -10.62
C LEU A 164 17.95 16.13 -10.05
N ALA A 165 17.97 17.41 -10.45
CA ALA A 165 16.93 18.37 -10.07
C ALA A 165 15.52 17.94 -10.52
N SER A 166 15.39 17.32 -11.69
CA SER A 166 14.11 16.77 -12.16
C SER A 166 13.67 15.59 -11.30
N ILE A 167 14.58 14.68 -10.97
CA ILE A 167 14.29 13.53 -10.10
C ILE A 167 13.83 14.02 -8.72
N VAL A 168 14.58 14.95 -8.10
CA VAL A 168 14.24 15.55 -6.81
C VAL A 168 12.87 16.23 -6.84
N ASN A 169 12.54 16.95 -7.91
CA ASN A 169 11.21 17.54 -8.07
C ASN A 169 10.10 16.49 -8.07
N HIS A 170 10.31 15.32 -8.69
CA HIS A 170 9.33 14.24 -8.65
C HIS A 170 9.22 13.60 -7.26
N ILE A 171 10.34 13.37 -6.57
CA ILE A 171 10.34 12.91 -5.15
C ILE A 171 9.51 13.84 -4.29
N VAL A 172 9.71 15.15 -4.42
CA VAL A 172 8.96 16.18 -3.69
C VAL A 172 7.47 16.14 -4.04
N ARG A 173 7.10 15.96 -5.31
CA ARG A 173 5.68 15.81 -5.71
C ARG A 173 5.02 14.62 -5.02
N HIS A 174 5.67 13.46 -4.99
CA HIS A 174 5.16 12.29 -4.27
C HIS A 174 5.00 12.55 -2.77
N ALA A 175 6.03 13.13 -2.14
CA ALA A 175 5.99 13.43 -0.72
C ALA A 175 4.90 14.45 -0.35
N LEU A 176 4.69 15.48 -1.19
CA LEU A 176 3.66 16.49 -0.97
C LEU A 176 2.24 15.95 -1.25
N ALA A 177 2.07 15.05 -2.21
CA ALA A 177 0.80 14.35 -2.43
C ALA A 177 0.37 13.59 -1.16
N PHE A 178 1.31 12.83 -0.57
CA PHE A 178 1.08 12.19 0.72
C PHE A 178 0.86 13.20 1.86
N ALA A 179 1.66 14.26 1.93
CA ALA A 179 1.55 15.27 2.98
C ALA A 179 0.17 15.96 2.99
N ASN A 180 -0.51 16.05 1.85
CA ASN A 180 -1.82 16.68 1.76
C ASN A 180 -2.94 15.92 2.48
N VAL A 181 -2.80 14.60 2.61
CA VAL A 181 -3.77 13.73 3.31
C VAL A 181 -3.30 13.32 4.71
N ALA A 182 -2.01 13.53 5.00
CA ALA A 182 -1.38 13.23 6.28
C ALA A 182 -1.98 14.07 7.43
N ILE A 183 -1.73 13.62 8.66
CA ILE A 183 -2.08 14.41 9.85
C ILE A 183 -1.33 15.75 9.87
N HIS A 184 -1.93 16.77 10.49
CA HIS A 184 -1.43 18.14 10.40
C HIS A 184 0.03 18.31 10.87
N SER A 185 0.46 17.59 11.92
CA SER A 185 1.86 17.61 12.38
C SER A 185 2.81 17.13 11.29
N ASP A 186 2.46 16.02 10.66
CA ASP A 186 3.31 15.31 9.71
C ASP A 186 3.32 16.06 8.37
N LYS A 187 2.17 16.61 7.96
CA LYS A 187 2.09 17.54 6.82
C LYS A 187 3.08 18.68 6.94
N LYS A 188 3.13 19.33 8.11
CA LYS A 188 4.04 20.46 8.35
C LYS A 188 5.50 20.02 8.30
N ALA A 189 5.83 18.90 8.94
CA ALA A 189 7.20 18.37 8.96
C ALA A 189 7.67 17.92 7.58
N LEU A 190 6.84 17.19 6.83
CA LEU A 190 7.12 16.77 5.45
C LEU A 190 7.30 17.96 4.52
N THR A 191 6.47 18.99 4.63
CA THR A 191 6.61 20.21 3.84
C THR A 191 7.98 20.87 4.09
N ALA A 192 8.38 21.00 5.36
CA ALA A 192 9.68 21.57 5.71
C ALA A 192 10.87 20.70 5.23
N LEU A 193 10.74 19.38 5.25
CA LEU A 193 11.75 18.46 4.69
C LEU A 193 11.84 18.59 3.17
N CYS A 194 10.71 18.74 2.48
CA CYS A 194 10.68 19.00 1.04
C CYS A 194 11.35 20.33 0.68
N GLU A 195 11.07 21.40 1.43
CA GLU A 195 11.73 22.71 1.26
C GLU A 195 13.24 22.60 1.48
N THR A 196 13.66 21.86 2.51
CA THR A 196 15.09 21.60 2.78
C THR A 196 15.72 20.83 1.62
N LEU A 197 15.08 19.77 1.15
CA LEU A 197 15.58 18.96 0.03
C LEU A 197 15.76 19.79 -1.25
N LEU A 198 14.80 20.67 -1.56
CA LEU A 198 14.89 21.58 -2.71
C LEU A 198 16.02 22.60 -2.53
N ALA A 199 16.23 23.13 -1.32
CA ALA A 199 17.29 24.08 -1.04
C ALA A 199 18.69 23.43 -1.15
N GLU A 200 18.86 22.22 -0.62
CA GLU A 200 20.10 21.43 -0.75
C GLU A 200 20.37 21.08 -2.21
N CYS A 201 19.33 20.71 -2.97
CA CYS A 201 19.45 20.44 -4.41
C CYS A 201 19.84 21.69 -5.20
N ALA A 202 19.24 22.84 -4.91
CA ALA A 202 19.60 24.11 -5.54
C ALA A 202 21.05 24.52 -5.24
N THR A 203 21.47 24.40 -3.97
CA THR A 203 22.86 24.66 -3.54
C THR A 203 23.83 23.73 -4.25
N PHE A 204 23.50 22.44 -4.36
CA PHE A 204 24.31 21.47 -5.09
C PHE A 204 24.50 21.85 -6.57
N HIS A 205 23.50 22.47 -7.20
CA HIS A 205 23.57 22.93 -8.59
C HIS A 205 24.12 24.36 -8.75
N GLU A 206 24.39 25.10 -7.68
CA GLU A 206 24.90 26.47 -7.75
C GLU A 206 26.38 26.48 -8.22
N GLU A 207 26.66 27.23 -9.29
CA GLU A 207 28.02 27.43 -9.82
C GLU A 207 28.80 28.45 -8.96
N ALA A 208 29.16 28.09 -7.73
CA ALA A 208 29.89 28.99 -6.85
C ALA A 208 31.42 28.89 -7.05
N GLY A 209 31.98 29.58 -8.04
CA GLY A 209 33.44 29.74 -8.21
C GLY A 209 34.21 28.43 -8.43
N GLU A 210 35.49 28.34 -8.03
CA GLU A 210 36.20 27.05 -7.91
C GLU A 210 36.04 26.52 -6.47
N PRO A 211 34.94 25.82 -6.13
CA PRO A 211 34.83 25.16 -4.84
C PRO A 211 35.84 24.02 -4.82
N ASN A 212 36.64 23.96 -3.75
CA ASN A 212 37.53 22.82 -3.57
C ASN A 212 36.72 21.51 -3.51
N SER A 213 37.34 20.39 -3.86
CA SER A 213 36.68 19.07 -3.89
C SER A 213 36.07 18.67 -2.54
N GLY A 214 36.58 19.21 -1.43
CA GLY A 214 36.01 19.00 -0.09
C GLY A 214 34.62 19.64 0.05
N HIS A 215 34.42 20.85 -0.45
CA HIS A 215 33.14 21.56 -0.38
C HIS A 215 32.07 20.86 -1.23
N ARG A 216 32.40 20.53 -2.48
CA ARG A 216 31.51 19.79 -3.38
C ARG A 216 31.10 18.43 -2.82
N LYS A 217 32.00 17.76 -2.10
CA LYS A 217 31.69 16.51 -1.39
C LYS A 217 30.70 16.73 -0.25
N LEU A 218 30.84 17.82 0.50
CA LEU A 218 29.92 18.14 1.60
C LEU A 218 28.51 18.45 1.09
N GLU A 219 28.38 19.15 -0.05
CA GLU A 219 27.08 19.42 -0.67
C GLU A 219 26.39 18.13 -1.12
N ALA A 220 27.11 17.21 -1.78
CA ALA A 220 26.57 15.90 -2.17
C ALA A 220 26.08 15.10 -0.95
N LEU A 221 26.88 15.06 0.12
CA LEU A 221 26.51 14.39 1.38
C LEU A 221 25.34 15.08 2.09
N SER A 222 25.20 16.40 1.95
CA SER A 222 24.09 17.16 2.52
C SER A 222 22.78 16.80 1.82
N LEU A 223 22.79 16.77 0.49
CA LEU A 223 21.66 16.34 -0.33
C LEU A 223 21.29 14.87 -0.07
N GLU A 224 22.27 13.97 0.01
CA GLU A 224 22.05 12.57 0.38
C GLU A 224 21.35 12.44 1.75
N ARG A 225 21.78 13.22 2.75
CA ARG A 225 21.15 13.24 4.08
C ARG A 225 19.72 13.77 4.04
N ALA A 226 19.45 14.80 3.23
CA ALA A 226 18.10 15.34 3.07
C ALA A 226 17.16 14.31 2.43
N LEU A 227 17.64 13.54 1.44
CA LEU A 227 16.90 12.43 0.85
C LEU A 227 16.54 11.36 1.89
N TYR A 228 17.52 10.87 2.66
CA TYR A 228 17.26 9.87 3.70
C TYR A 228 16.36 10.40 4.82
N ALA A 229 16.49 11.67 5.21
CA ALA A 229 15.64 12.28 6.22
C ALA A 229 14.17 12.32 5.74
N LEU A 230 13.94 12.67 4.47
CA LEU A 230 12.62 12.65 3.86
C LEU A 230 12.03 11.23 3.81
N GLU A 231 12.78 10.25 3.29
CA GLU A 231 12.34 8.85 3.21
C GLU A 231 11.99 8.29 4.60
N SER A 232 12.88 8.50 5.58
CA SER A 232 12.68 8.01 6.94
C SER A 232 11.44 8.62 7.60
N PHE A 233 11.24 9.93 7.47
CA PHE A 233 10.09 10.61 8.07
C PHE A 233 8.78 10.24 7.35
N LEU A 234 8.81 10.08 6.03
CA LEU A 234 7.67 9.63 5.25
C LEU A 234 7.21 8.22 5.69
N ASN A 235 8.14 7.30 5.94
CA ASN A 235 7.82 5.96 6.44
C ASN A 235 7.15 6.00 7.82
N GLU A 236 7.60 6.87 8.71
CA GLU A 236 6.98 7.06 10.03
C GLU A 236 5.58 7.70 9.93
N ALA A 237 5.45 8.75 9.12
CA ALA A 237 4.18 9.42 8.87
C ALA A 237 3.15 8.49 8.19
N LEU A 238 3.60 7.58 7.33
CA LEU A 238 2.76 6.55 6.73
C LEU A 238 2.15 5.61 7.79
N LEU A 239 2.94 5.21 8.79
CA LEU A 239 2.43 4.42 9.91
C LEU A 239 1.42 5.21 10.74
N HIS A 240 1.70 6.48 11.06
CA HIS A 240 0.72 7.35 11.72
C HIS A 240 -0.59 7.45 10.92
N LEU A 241 -0.48 7.63 9.60
CA LEU A 241 -1.64 7.73 8.72
C LEU A 241 -2.45 6.43 8.71
N LEU A 242 -1.78 5.27 8.72
CA LEU A 242 -2.44 3.97 8.82
C LEU A 242 -3.27 3.86 10.09
N PHE A 243 -2.70 4.20 11.25
CA PHE A 243 -3.45 4.17 12.52
C PHE A 243 -4.68 5.06 12.48
N VAL A 244 -4.55 6.28 11.93
CA VAL A 244 -5.67 7.20 11.80
C VAL A 244 -6.72 6.63 10.85
N SER A 245 -6.30 6.16 9.68
CA SER A 245 -7.23 5.75 8.61
C SER A 245 -8.01 4.51 8.99
N LEU A 246 -7.36 3.53 9.62
CA LEU A 246 -8.04 2.31 10.08
C LEU A 246 -9.06 2.57 11.20
N ILE A 247 -8.77 3.52 12.09
CA ILE A 247 -9.73 3.94 13.13
C ILE A 247 -10.89 4.73 12.51
N ASP A 248 -10.61 5.60 11.55
CA ASP A 248 -11.62 6.40 10.87
C ASP A 248 -12.59 5.50 10.07
N LEU A 249 -12.13 4.37 9.51
CA LEU A 249 -12.99 3.36 8.89
C LEU A 249 -13.99 2.75 9.88
N GLU A 250 -13.57 2.49 11.12
CA GLU A 250 -14.48 2.01 12.16
C GLU A 250 -15.46 3.11 12.60
N ASN A 251 -15.02 4.37 12.61
CA ASN A 251 -15.80 5.49 13.10
C ASN A 251 -16.79 6.05 12.06
N ALA A 252 -16.46 5.99 10.78
CA ALA A 252 -17.24 6.49 9.64
C ALA A 252 -17.48 5.38 8.61
N SER A 253 -17.94 4.21 9.07
CA SER A 253 -18.29 3.10 8.17
C SER A 253 -19.46 3.46 7.25
N VAL A 254 -19.57 2.76 6.12
CA VAL A 254 -20.69 2.90 5.17
C VAL A 254 -22.05 2.72 5.86
N GLU A 255 -22.14 1.79 6.82
CA GLU A 255 -23.35 1.57 7.63
C GLU A 255 -23.70 2.80 8.49
N LYS A 256 -22.72 3.40 9.17
CA LYS A 256 -22.95 4.62 9.96
C LYS A 256 -23.31 5.81 9.07
N LEU A 257 -22.72 5.87 7.88
CA LEU A 257 -23.05 6.91 6.90
C LEU A 257 -24.49 6.77 6.41
N LYS A 258 -24.93 5.54 6.12
CA LYS A 258 -26.31 5.21 5.77
C LYS A 258 -27.28 5.63 6.87
N ASP A 259 -27.02 5.24 8.11
CA ASP A 259 -27.86 5.61 9.28
C ASP A 259 -27.95 7.13 9.47
N ALA A 260 -26.82 7.83 9.30
CA ALA A 260 -26.76 9.28 9.43
C ALA A 260 -27.56 9.98 8.31
N LEU A 261 -27.41 9.53 7.07
CA LEU A 261 -28.14 10.06 5.92
C LEU A 261 -29.65 9.85 6.03
N GLN A 262 -30.08 8.70 6.54
CA GLN A 262 -31.50 8.42 6.78
C GLN A 262 -32.10 9.29 7.90
N ARG A 263 -31.30 9.59 8.93
CA ARG A 263 -31.75 10.35 10.10
C ARG A 263 -31.73 11.86 9.87
N ASP A 264 -30.65 12.38 9.30
CA ASP A 264 -30.41 13.79 9.06
C ASP A 264 -29.48 13.98 7.85
N PRO A 265 -30.03 14.05 6.62
CA PRO A 265 -29.24 14.24 5.41
C PRO A 265 -28.36 15.49 5.44
N ALA A 266 -28.82 16.56 6.09
CA ALA A 266 -28.08 17.81 6.19
C ALA A 266 -26.94 17.72 7.21
N GLY A 267 -27.19 17.06 8.35
CA GLY A 267 -26.19 16.80 9.38
C GLY A 267 -25.14 15.75 8.99
N ALA A 268 -25.43 14.89 8.02
CA ALA A 268 -24.52 13.85 7.55
C ALA A 268 -23.31 14.39 6.75
N GLN A 269 -23.30 15.68 6.36
CA GLN A 269 -22.24 16.25 5.51
C GLN A 269 -20.84 16.18 6.14
N GLU A 270 -20.73 16.29 7.46
CA GLU A 270 -19.46 16.15 8.16
C GLU A 270 -18.93 14.71 8.08
N LEU A 271 -19.82 13.71 8.18
CA LEU A 271 -19.46 12.30 8.03
C LEU A 271 -19.07 11.96 6.60
N ILE A 272 -19.76 12.53 5.60
CA ILE A 272 -19.36 12.40 4.18
C ILE A 272 -17.96 12.95 3.98
N SER A 273 -17.70 14.18 4.44
CA SER A 273 -16.37 14.79 4.31
C SER A 273 -15.27 14.00 5.03
N ALA A 274 -15.58 13.40 6.18
CA ALA A 274 -14.65 12.53 6.90
C ALA A 274 -14.40 11.21 6.15
N PHE A 275 -15.44 10.63 5.54
CA PHE A 275 -15.35 9.44 4.68
C PHE A 275 -14.47 9.72 3.46
N ASP A 276 -14.76 10.77 2.69
CA ASP A 276 -13.99 11.16 1.50
C ASP A 276 -12.51 11.40 1.83
N THR A 277 -12.25 12.15 2.91
CA THR A 277 -10.88 12.39 3.40
C THR A 277 -10.18 11.07 3.74
N ASN A 278 -10.90 10.10 4.31
CA ASN A 278 -10.30 8.83 4.66
C ASN A 278 -10.04 7.96 3.43
N MET A 279 -10.89 8.03 2.41
CA MET A 279 -10.66 7.37 1.13
C MET A 279 -9.40 7.90 0.44
N ASP A 280 -9.18 9.21 0.43
CA ASP A 280 -7.93 9.81 -0.05
C ASP A 280 -6.70 9.28 0.70
N ARG A 281 -6.81 9.09 2.02
CA ARG A 281 -5.73 8.50 2.83
C ARG A 281 -5.46 7.04 2.48
N ILE A 282 -6.51 6.24 2.31
CA ILE A 282 -6.39 4.84 1.91
C ILE A 282 -5.71 4.73 0.54
N GLN A 283 -6.06 5.61 -0.40
CA GLN A 283 -5.38 5.69 -1.71
C GLN A 283 -3.88 5.97 -1.54
N GLN A 284 -3.49 6.97 -0.75
CA GLN A 284 -2.08 7.29 -0.53
C GLN A 284 -1.30 6.20 0.21
N ILE A 285 -1.93 5.53 1.19
CA ILE A 285 -1.35 4.36 1.85
C ILE A 285 -1.07 3.26 0.83
N GLY A 286 -2.03 2.96 -0.04
CA GLY A 286 -1.88 1.93 -1.06
C GLY A 286 -0.82 2.27 -2.10
N VAL A 287 -0.77 3.51 -2.59
CA VAL A 287 0.25 4.00 -3.54
C VAL A 287 1.66 3.79 -2.97
N LEU A 288 1.88 4.17 -1.72
CA LEU A 288 3.17 3.98 -1.06
C LEU A 288 3.47 2.50 -0.78
N ALA A 289 2.47 1.72 -0.36
CA ALA A 289 2.63 0.27 -0.18
C ALA A 289 3.07 -0.44 -1.47
N ILE A 290 2.51 -0.05 -2.62
CA ILE A 290 2.93 -0.54 -3.93
C ILE A 290 4.39 -0.15 -4.23
N ALA A 291 4.76 1.11 -3.96
CA ALA A 291 6.11 1.61 -4.17
C ALA A 291 7.16 0.88 -3.31
N PHE A 292 6.81 0.55 -2.06
CA PHE A 292 7.72 -0.14 -1.15
C PHE A 292 7.76 -1.67 -1.33
N SER A 293 6.74 -2.26 -1.96
CA SER A 293 6.70 -3.70 -2.21
C SER A 293 7.61 -4.08 -3.38
N GLN A 294 8.30 -5.21 -3.25
CA GLN A 294 9.00 -5.88 -4.36
C GLN A 294 8.23 -7.09 -4.89
N ASP A 295 7.19 -7.51 -4.18
CA ASP A 295 6.36 -8.63 -4.57
C ASP A 295 5.26 -8.18 -5.54
N ILE A 296 5.33 -8.66 -6.78
CA ILE A 296 4.36 -8.38 -7.85
C ILE A 296 2.95 -8.79 -7.43
N LYS A 297 2.80 -9.88 -6.67
CA LYS A 297 1.50 -10.34 -6.20
C LYS A 297 0.89 -9.34 -5.23
N THR A 298 1.64 -8.94 -4.21
CA THR A 298 1.24 -7.86 -3.30
C THR A 298 0.87 -6.59 -4.06
N LYS A 299 1.72 -6.13 -5.00
CA LYS A 299 1.43 -4.93 -5.81
C LYS A 299 0.11 -5.06 -6.57
N THR A 300 -0.12 -6.22 -7.18
CA THR A 300 -1.33 -6.52 -7.95
C THR A 300 -2.58 -6.46 -7.07
N ILE A 301 -2.54 -7.10 -5.89
CA ILE A 301 -3.69 -7.14 -4.99
C ILE A 301 -4.00 -5.73 -4.45
N VAL A 302 -2.98 -4.98 -4.01
CA VAL A 302 -3.19 -3.61 -3.53
C VAL A 302 -3.76 -2.72 -4.64
N ARG A 303 -3.23 -2.78 -5.87
CA ARG A 303 -3.78 -2.03 -7.01
C ARG A 303 -5.22 -2.43 -7.33
N SER A 304 -5.54 -3.72 -7.25
CA SER A 304 -6.90 -4.22 -7.44
C SER A 304 -7.84 -3.59 -6.43
N CYS A 305 -7.51 -3.66 -5.14
CA CYS A 305 -8.28 -3.03 -4.07
C CYS A 305 -8.46 -1.52 -4.30
N LEU A 306 -7.39 -0.79 -4.61
CA LEU A 306 -7.47 0.65 -4.86
C LEU A 306 -8.38 0.99 -6.05
N ALA A 307 -8.30 0.22 -7.14
CA ALA A 307 -9.14 0.41 -8.31
C ALA A 307 -10.63 0.14 -8.02
N SER A 308 -10.94 -0.89 -7.24
CA SER A 308 -12.29 -1.16 -6.77
C SER A 308 -12.78 -0.01 -5.89
N LEU A 309 -11.99 0.38 -4.88
CA LEU A 309 -12.33 1.42 -3.91
C LEU A 309 -12.52 2.79 -4.57
N GLU A 310 -11.67 3.18 -5.52
CA GLU A 310 -11.81 4.42 -6.29
C GLU A 310 -13.11 4.43 -7.10
N SER A 311 -13.44 3.30 -7.75
CA SER A 311 -14.69 3.19 -8.50
C SER A 311 -15.93 3.21 -7.61
N LEU A 312 -15.83 2.66 -6.39
CA LEU A 312 -16.90 2.63 -5.41
C LEU A 312 -17.09 3.98 -4.74
N ASP A 313 -16.01 4.69 -4.44
CA ASP A 313 -16.04 6.02 -3.82
C ASP A 313 -16.92 7.00 -4.61
N ALA A 314 -16.80 6.97 -5.95
CA ALA A 314 -17.60 7.79 -6.85
C ALA A 314 -19.11 7.49 -6.82
N CYS A 315 -19.55 6.32 -6.33
CA CYS A 315 -20.96 5.90 -6.40
C CYS A 315 -21.60 5.49 -5.06
N ILE A 316 -20.83 5.16 -4.02
CA ILE A 316 -21.36 4.63 -2.76
C ILE A 316 -22.20 5.68 -2.02
N VAL A 317 -21.69 6.91 -1.87
CA VAL A 317 -22.44 8.00 -1.21
C VAL A 317 -23.68 8.40 -2.02
N PRO A 318 -23.60 8.62 -3.35
CA PRO A 318 -24.78 8.80 -4.17
C PRO A 318 -25.82 7.70 -4.04
N ALA A 319 -25.40 6.43 -3.98
CA ALA A 319 -26.30 5.29 -3.83
C ALA A 319 -27.07 5.33 -2.49
N LEU A 320 -26.42 5.75 -1.40
CA LEU A 320 -27.04 5.91 -0.09
C LEU A 320 -28.05 7.07 -0.03
N GLN A 321 -27.94 8.05 -0.93
CA GLN A 321 -28.82 9.23 -0.99
C GLN A 321 -30.05 9.02 -1.87
N LEU A 322 -30.14 7.88 -2.57
CA LEU A 322 -31.29 7.59 -3.42
C LEU A 322 -32.58 7.47 -2.58
N PRO A 323 -33.74 7.86 -3.14
CA PRO A 323 -35.01 7.68 -2.45
C PRO A 323 -35.20 6.24 -2.00
N GLU A 324 -35.70 6.04 -0.78
CA GLU A 324 -35.89 4.70 -0.23
C GLU A 324 -36.89 3.90 -1.07
N SER A 325 -36.37 2.86 -1.70
CA SER A 325 -37.11 1.86 -2.46
C SER A 325 -36.43 0.51 -2.27
N THR A 326 -37.16 -0.57 -2.50
CA THR A 326 -36.54 -1.91 -2.49
C THR A 326 -35.37 -1.98 -3.46
N SER A 327 -35.48 -1.34 -4.63
CA SER A 327 -34.42 -1.29 -5.64
C SER A 327 -33.17 -0.57 -5.13
N SER A 328 -33.29 0.68 -4.69
CA SER A 328 -32.17 1.47 -4.17
C SER A 328 -31.51 0.83 -2.94
N ALA A 329 -32.28 0.20 -2.06
CA ALA A 329 -31.76 -0.50 -0.90
C ALA A 329 -30.84 -1.68 -1.29
N HIS A 330 -31.26 -2.52 -2.23
CA HIS A 330 -30.43 -3.64 -2.71
C HIS A 330 -29.17 -3.15 -3.42
N HIS A 331 -29.25 -2.05 -4.18
CA HIS A 331 -28.06 -1.47 -4.81
C HIS A 331 -27.03 -1.01 -3.79
N ALA A 332 -27.47 -0.22 -2.81
CA ALA A 332 -26.59 0.24 -1.73
C ALA A 332 -25.98 -0.93 -0.95
N GLU A 333 -26.75 -1.98 -0.67
CA GLU A 333 -26.28 -3.18 0.04
C GLU A 333 -25.19 -3.92 -0.75
N VAL A 334 -25.39 -4.16 -2.05
CA VAL A 334 -24.40 -4.84 -2.89
C VAL A 334 -23.11 -4.02 -2.99
N LEU A 335 -23.20 -2.70 -3.16
CA LEU A 335 -22.02 -1.83 -3.21
C LEU A 335 -21.30 -1.76 -1.86
N GLN A 336 -22.04 -1.70 -0.75
CA GLN A 336 -21.48 -1.72 0.60
C GLN A 336 -20.73 -3.02 0.87
N GLU A 337 -21.29 -4.16 0.46
CA GLU A 337 -20.63 -5.46 0.62
C GLU A 337 -19.34 -5.53 -0.20
N HIS A 338 -19.38 -5.10 -1.46
CA HIS A 338 -18.18 -5.01 -2.31
C HIS A 338 -17.12 -4.10 -1.67
N PHE A 339 -17.52 -2.93 -1.18
CA PHE A 339 -16.63 -1.99 -0.49
C PHE A 339 -15.97 -2.63 0.74
N ASN A 340 -16.75 -3.28 1.60
CA ASN A 340 -16.24 -3.92 2.81
C ASN A 340 -15.29 -5.09 2.51
N GLN A 341 -15.58 -5.89 1.47
CA GLN A 341 -14.74 -6.99 1.04
C GLN A 341 -13.37 -6.48 0.55
N GLU A 342 -13.36 -5.48 -0.34
CA GLU A 342 -12.14 -4.91 -0.89
C GLU A 342 -11.30 -4.21 0.18
N LEU A 343 -11.96 -3.48 1.10
CA LEU A 343 -11.30 -2.83 2.21
C LEU A 343 -10.68 -3.83 3.20
N LEU A 344 -11.36 -4.96 3.44
CA LEU A 344 -10.83 -6.04 4.28
C LEU A 344 -9.59 -6.68 3.64
N ILE A 345 -9.63 -6.96 2.33
CA ILE A 345 -8.47 -7.49 1.59
C ILE A 345 -7.32 -6.50 1.66
N PHE A 346 -7.57 -5.22 1.34
CA PHE A 346 -6.58 -4.15 1.43
C PHE A 346 -5.93 -4.11 2.81
N ARG A 347 -6.73 -4.01 3.88
CA ARG A 347 -6.25 -3.96 5.26
C ARG A 347 -5.38 -5.16 5.61
N ASN A 348 -5.80 -6.37 5.20
CA ASN A 348 -5.06 -7.59 5.49
C ASN A 348 -3.70 -7.60 4.78
N VAL A 349 -3.65 -7.24 3.50
CA VAL A 349 -2.39 -7.17 2.74
C VAL A 349 -1.46 -6.10 3.30
N ILE A 350 -1.98 -4.92 3.65
CA ILE A 350 -1.20 -3.86 4.29
C ILE A 350 -0.61 -4.36 5.62
N HIS A 351 -1.39 -5.04 6.46
CA HIS A 351 -0.86 -5.61 7.69
C HIS A 351 0.14 -6.74 7.47
N GLU A 352 0.05 -7.50 6.37
CA GLU A 352 1.00 -8.56 6.05
C GLU A 352 2.39 -8.01 5.70
N ILE A 353 2.44 -6.90 4.93
CA ILE A 353 3.70 -6.33 4.47
C ILE A 353 4.41 -5.47 5.51
N ILE A 354 3.69 -4.89 6.46
CA ILE A 354 4.26 -3.97 7.45
C ILE A 354 5.21 -4.70 8.40
N ASP A 355 6.38 -4.10 8.65
CA ASP A 355 7.28 -4.55 9.71
C ASP A 355 6.65 -4.40 11.10
N SER A 356 6.58 -5.52 11.83
CA SER A 356 5.94 -5.60 13.13
C SER A 356 6.65 -4.74 14.19
N CYS A 357 7.99 -4.66 14.19
CA CYS A 357 8.72 -3.84 15.14
C CYS A 357 8.47 -2.33 14.88
N SER A 358 8.43 -1.91 13.61
CA SER A 358 8.16 -0.53 13.20
C SER A 358 6.74 -0.08 13.56
N LEU A 359 5.73 -0.92 13.30
CA LEU A 359 4.35 -0.65 13.73
C LEU A 359 4.25 -0.47 15.25
N ILE A 360 4.93 -1.34 16.02
CA ILE A 360 4.91 -1.27 17.48
C ILE A 360 5.67 -0.04 17.99
N ASN A 361 6.84 0.28 17.44
CA ASN A 361 7.61 1.47 17.82
C ASN A 361 6.78 2.73 17.61
N ASN A 362 6.15 2.85 16.44
CA ASN A 362 5.29 3.98 16.13
C ASN A 362 4.14 4.13 17.16
N TYR A 363 3.50 3.03 17.54
CA TYR A 363 2.48 3.08 18.59
C TYR A 363 3.05 3.39 19.98
N LEU A 364 4.25 2.88 20.33
CA LEU A 364 4.93 3.22 21.58
C LEU A 364 5.21 4.73 21.66
N ASP A 365 5.67 5.35 20.57
CA ASP A 365 5.98 6.78 20.54
C ASP A 365 4.70 7.61 20.75
N MET A 366 3.64 7.32 19.98
CA MET A 366 2.34 7.96 20.14
C MET A 366 1.76 7.76 21.55
N LEU A 367 1.93 6.57 22.15
CA LEU A 367 1.47 6.28 23.49
C LEU A 367 2.29 7.04 24.53
N GLY A 368 3.61 7.08 24.37
CA GLY A 368 4.57 7.81 25.21
C GLY A 368 4.23 9.29 25.34
N GLU A 369 3.94 9.93 24.21
CA GLU A 369 3.55 11.36 24.17
C GLU A 369 2.21 11.63 24.86
N ARG A 370 1.27 10.69 24.80
CA ARG A 370 -0.13 10.91 25.22
C ARG A 370 -0.47 10.33 26.59
N ILE A 371 0.41 9.54 27.21
CA ILE A 371 0.19 8.94 28.55
C ILE A 371 -0.17 9.98 29.62
N HIS A 372 0.32 11.22 29.52
CA HIS A 372 0.10 12.27 30.52
C HIS A 372 -1.05 13.23 30.20
N VAL A 373 -1.72 13.06 29.05
CA VAL A 373 -2.83 13.90 28.64
C VAL A 373 -4.05 13.60 29.51
N GLN A 374 -4.72 14.65 30.01
CA GLN A 374 -5.91 14.50 30.86
C GLN A 374 -7.22 14.47 30.06
N ASP A 375 -7.17 14.86 28.79
CA ASP A 375 -8.33 14.86 27.90
C ASP A 375 -8.77 13.43 27.57
N LYS A 376 -9.98 13.10 28.02
CA LYS A 376 -10.60 11.77 27.82
C LYS A 376 -10.76 11.43 26.34
N SER A 377 -10.99 12.41 25.46
CA SER A 377 -11.14 12.16 24.02
C SER A 377 -9.83 11.66 23.40
N HIS A 378 -8.72 12.33 23.71
CA HIS A 378 -7.37 11.90 23.32
C HIS A 378 -7.00 10.54 23.91
N LEU A 379 -7.38 10.28 25.17
CA LEU A 379 -7.13 8.99 25.81
C LEU A 379 -7.93 7.84 25.16
N LYS A 380 -9.15 8.10 24.69
CA LYS A 380 -9.92 7.11 23.92
C LYS A 380 -9.24 6.81 22.58
N LEU A 381 -8.83 7.84 21.85
CA LEU A 381 -8.20 7.68 20.55
C LEU A 381 -6.88 6.91 20.64
N ILE A 382 -6.01 7.23 21.61
CA ILE A 382 -4.74 6.50 21.76
C ILE A 382 -4.97 5.04 22.13
N VAL A 383 -6.00 4.73 22.93
CA VAL A 383 -6.36 3.34 23.25
C VAL A 383 -6.96 2.62 22.04
N GLN A 384 -7.75 3.30 21.21
CA GLN A 384 -8.26 2.72 19.95
C GLN A 384 -7.13 2.33 18.99
N ARG A 385 -6.03 3.12 18.94
CA ARG A 385 -4.84 2.76 18.16
C ARG A 385 -4.24 1.41 18.52
N GLY A 386 -4.34 0.97 19.78
CA GLY A 386 -3.92 -0.37 20.15
C GLY A 386 -4.69 -1.49 19.43
N GLY A 387 -5.92 -1.23 18.96
CA GLY A 387 -6.71 -2.16 18.16
C GLY A 387 -6.02 -2.52 16.84
N VAL A 388 -5.38 -1.55 16.19
CA VAL A 388 -4.63 -1.75 14.94
C VAL A 388 -3.45 -2.72 15.13
N VAL A 389 -2.76 -2.66 16.27
CA VAL A 389 -1.69 -3.62 16.60
C VAL A 389 -2.26 -5.02 16.86
N VAL A 390 -3.39 -5.11 17.56
CA VAL A 390 -4.07 -6.41 17.77
C VAL A 390 -4.49 -7.00 16.43
N ASP A 391 -5.03 -6.18 15.53
CA ASP A 391 -5.46 -6.59 14.19
C ASP A 391 -4.32 -7.08 13.32
N HIS A 392 -3.16 -6.43 13.39
CA HIS A 392 -1.95 -6.90 12.72
C HIS A 392 -1.62 -8.35 13.09
N PHE A 393 -1.72 -8.73 14.36
CA PHE A 393 -1.48 -10.09 14.85
C PHE A 393 -2.71 -11.00 14.86
N ARG A 394 -3.87 -10.55 14.33
CA ARG A 394 -4.98 -11.47 14.01
C ARG A 394 -4.67 -12.27 12.74
N LEU A 395 -3.82 -11.74 11.86
CA LEU A 395 -3.41 -12.44 10.66
C LEU A 395 -2.51 -13.63 11.01
N PRO A 396 -2.79 -14.84 10.49
CA PRO A 396 -2.00 -16.02 10.76
C PRO A 396 -0.52 -15.86 10.44
N VAL A 397 -0.18 -15.16 9.34
CA VAL A 397 1.20 -14.90 8.90
C VAL A 397 2.00 -14.05 9.90
N ASN A 398 1.36 -13.09 10.55
CA ASN A 398 2.01 -12.23 11.55
C ASN A 398 2.05 -12.91 12.92
N TYR A 399 0.99 -13.62 13.28
CA TYR A 399 0.91 -14.34 14.55
C TYR A 399 1.86 -15.55 14.59
N SER A 400 2.06 -16.24 13.47
CA SER A 400 3.00 -17.36 13.36
C SER A 400 4.45 -16.91 13.48
N GLY A 401 4.76 -15.66 13.11
CA GLY A 401 6.07 -15.04 13.30
C GLY A 401 6.44 -14.72 14.76
N LEU A 402 5.52 -14.87 15.71
CA LEU A 402 5.80 -14.69 17.13
C LEU A 402 6.37 -15.97 17.77
N SER A 403 7.42 -15.85 18.58
CA SER A 403 7.83 -16.90 19.52
C SER A 403 6.73 -17.25 20.52
N GLU A 404 6.84 -18.38 21.22
CA GLU A 404 5.87 -18.78 22.25
C GLU A 404 5.75 -17.74 23.39
N ASP A 405 6.87 -17.13 23.78
CA ASP A 405 6.86 -15.99 24.71
C ASP A 405 6.19 -14.76 24.09
N GLY A 406 6.45 -14.47 22.80
CA GLY A 406 5.78 -13.42 22.05
C GLY A 406 4.26 -13.61 22.01
N LYS A 407 3.79 -14.83 21.74
CA LYS A 407 2.35 -15.19 21.76
C LYS A 407 1.73 -15.00 23.13
N ARG A 408 2.45 -15.32 24.22
CA ARG A 408 1.98 -15.04 25.59
C ARG A 408 1.86 -13.54 25.83
N VAL A 409 2.89 -12.75 25.50
CA VAL A 409 2.86 -11.29 25.68
C VAL A 409 1.80 -10.62 24.80
N HIS A 410 1.54 -11.14 23.60
CA HIS A 410 0.44 -10.67 22.76
C HIS A 410 -0.95 -10.91 23.41
N LYS A 411 -1.15 -12.04 24.09
CA LYS A 411 -2.38 -12.26 24.88
C LYS A 411 -2.49 -11.27 26.04
N ASP A 412 -1.38 -10.96 26.71
CA ASP A 412 -1.33 -9.93 27.76
C ASP A 412 -1.67 -8.54 27.17
N LEU A 413 -1.16 -8.22 25.97
CA LEU A 413 -1.48 -6.98 25.25
C LEU A 413 -2.98 -6.84 25.04
N ILE A 414 -3.65 -7.88 24.51
CA ILE A 414 -5.10 -7.86 24.29
C ILE A 414 -5.85 -7.63 25.60
N LEU A 415 -5.45 -8.30 26.68
CA LEU A 415 -6.10 -8.15 27.98
C LEU A 415 -5.95 -6.73 28.52
N ILE A 416 -4.73 -6.19 28.56
CA ILE A 416 -4.44 -4.85 29.07
C ILE A 416 -5.10 -3.78 28.20
N LEU A 417 -5.15 -3.98 26.88
CA LEU A 417 -5.84 -3.06 25.98
C LEU A 417 -7.33 -3.00 26.28
N ARG A 418 -8.00 -4.14 26.50
CA ARG A 418 -9.41 -4.19 26.92
C ARG A 418 -9.63 -3.49 28.26
N GLU A 419 -8.71 -3.65 29.21
CA GLU A 419 -8.77 -2.90 30.48
C GLU A 419 -8.64 -1.39 30.24
N CYS A 420 -7.72 -0.96 29.37
CA CYS A 420 -7.57 0.45 29.02
C CYS A 420 -8.85 0.99 28.39
N GLN A 421 -9.43 0.26 27.42
CA GLN A 421 -10.68 0.59 26.76
C GLN A 421 -11.82 0.75 27.76
N ALA A 422 -11.97 -0.20 28.69
CA ALA A 422 -12.98 -0.11 29.73
C ALA A 422 -12.81 1.16 30.57
N VAL A 423 -11.59 1.43 31.05
CA VAL A 423 -11.32 2.57 31.94
C VAL A 423 -11.53 3.92 31.23
N VAL A 424 -11.19 4.06 29.94
CA VAL A 424 -11.42 5.30 29.19
C VAL A 424 -12.87 5.50 28.73
N ASN A 425 -13.64 4.41 28.61
CA ASN A 425 -15.03 4.45 28.15
C ASN A 425 -16.07 4.53 29.27
N LEU A 426 -15.71 4.28 30.54
CA LEU A 426 -16.62 4.44 31.68
C LEU A 426 -17.20 5.86 31.75
N ASP A 427 -18.51 5.97 31.92
CA ASP A 427 -19.20 7.27 32.11
C ASP A 427 -18.96 7.85 33.51
N VAL A 428 -18.63 6.99 34.47
CA VAL A 428 -18.30 7.39 35.85
C VAL A 428 -16.89 8.01 35.88
N PRO A 429 -16.67 9.10 36.65
CA PRO A 429 -15.34 9.67 36.82
C PRO A 429 -14.36 8.63 37.38
N VAL A 430 -13.31 8.34 36.62
CA VAL A 430 -12.20 7.49 37.04
C VAL A 430 -11.03 8.39 37.44
N ASP A 431 -10.35 8.04 38.54
CA ASP A 431 -9.12 8.73 38.95
C ASP A 431 -8.12 8.77 37.76
N PRO A 432 -7.70 9.97 37.30
CA PRO A 432 -6.72 10.10 36.23
C PRO A 432 -5.44 9.30 36.48
N LYS A 433 -4.99 9.17 37.74
CA LYS A 433 -3.81 8.35 38.08
C LYS A 433 -4.01 6.88 37.75
N ARG A 434 -5.24 6.35 37.89
CA ARG A 434 -5.59 4.98 37.52
C ARG A 434 -5.54 4.79 36.01
N ILE A 435 -6.01 5.76 35.23
CA ILE A 435 -5.93 5.73 33.76
C ILE A 435 -4.46 5.71 33.33
N VAL A 436 -3.67 6.68 33.80
CA VAL A 436 -2.23 6.78 33.50
C VAL A 436 -1.49 5.49 33.88
N LYS A 437 -1.81 4.90 35.05
CA LYS A 437 -1.20 3.63 35.47
C LYS A 437 -1.49 2.49 34.48
N ARG A 438 -2.71 2.38 33.95
CA ARG A 438 -3.08 1.35 32.97
C ARG A 438 -2.39 1.56 31.63
N LEU A 439 -2.30 2.80 31.16
CA LEU A 439 -1.57 3.14 29.95
C LEU A 439 -0.06 2.87 30.08
N LYS A 440 0.53 3.10 31.26
CA LYS A 440 1.92 2.71 31.54
C LYS A 440 2.13 1.20 31.48
N ILE A 441 1.17 0.41 31.97
CA ILE A 441 1.23 -1.06 31.86
C ILE A 441 1.13 -1.47 30.39
N LEU A 442 0.21 -0.87 29.63
CA LEU A 442 0.08 -1.09 28.18
C LEU A 442 1.40 -0.83 27.46
N TYR A 443 2.04 0.31 27.74
CA TYR A 443 3.35 0.67 27.21
C TYR A 443 4.41 -0.39 27.55
N SER A 444 4.49 -0.83 28.81
CA SER A 444 5.47 -1.86 29.23
C SER A 444 5.26 -3.21 28.55
N VAL A 445 4.00 -3.64 28.39
CA VAL A 445 3.66 -4.89 27.69
C VAL A 445 4.01 -4.80 26.21
N LEU A 446 3.70 -3.67 25.58
CA LEU A 446 4.00 -3.41 24.17
C LEU A 446 5.51 -3.33 23.91
N ALA A 447 6.28 -2.65 24.77
CA ALA A 447 7.74 -2.60 24.70
C ALA A 447 8.35 -4.00 24.86
N LYS A 448 7.83 -4.81 25.78
CA LYS A 448 8.25 -6.20 25.92
C LYS A 448 7.96 -7.03 24.67
N LEU A 449 6.80 -6.84 24.04
CA LEU A 449 6.45 -7.53 22.79
C LEU A 449 7.43 -7.17 21.67
N ARG A 450 7.73 -5.88 21.50
CA ARG A 450 8.74 -5.40 20.55
C ARG A 450 10.09 -6.07 20.80
N ASP A 451 10.57 -6.05 22.05
CA ASP A 451 11.89 -6.59 22.38
C ASP A 451 11.99 -8.09 22.07
N LEU A 452 10.89 -8.83 22.23
CA LEU A 452 10.82 -10.25 21.83
C LEU A 452 10.90 -10.40 20.31
N ILE A 453 10.10 -9.67 19.55
CA ILE A 453 10.10 -9.73 18.07
C ILE A 453 11.47 -9.37 17.51
N CYS A 454 12.03 -8.25 17.96
CA CYS A 454 13.31 -7.77 17.46
C CYS A 454 14.47 -8.70 17.88
N ARG A 455 14.38 -9.42 19.01
CA ARG A 455 15.35 -10.45 19.40
C ARG A 455 15.22 -11.71 18.54
N ASP A 456 14.01 -12.12 18.20
CA ASP A 456 13.75 -13.32 17.39
C ASP A 456 14.25 -13.15 15.94
N ASN A 457 14.33 -11.90 15.45
CA ASN A 457 14.90 -11.55 14.14
C ASN A 457 16.44 -11.50 14.10
N LEU A 458 17.11 -11.48 15.25
CA LEU A 458 18.56 -11.64 15.31
C LEU A 458 18.84 -13.14 15.23
N GLU A 459 19.22 -13.65 14.05
CA GLU A 459 19.75 -15.00 13.96
C GLU A 459 20.85 -15.16 15.03
N PRO A 460 20.76 -16.17 15.91
CA PRO A 460 21.88 -16.47 16.79
C PRO A 460 23.03 -16.94 15.91
N ASP A 461 24.10 -16.16 15.83
CA ASP A 461 25.39 -16.54 15.22
C ASP A 461 25.86 -17.87 15.83
N SER A 462 25.42 -18.98 15.25
CA SER A 462 25.85 -20.32 15.59
C SER A 462 27.03 -20.69 14.70
N SER A 463 28.13 -19.96 14.80
CA SER A 463 29.41 -20.48 14.35
C SER A 463 30.60 -19.82 15.04
N VAL A 464 31.16 -20.61 15.97
CA VAL A 464 32.60 -20.79 16.18
C VAL A 464 33.28 -19.78 17.11
N ALA A 465 33.29 -20.20 18.37
CA ALA A 465 34.49 -20.14 19.20
C ALA A 465 35.73 -20.57 18.39
N SER A 466 36.60 -19.61 18.09
CA SER A 466 38.02 -19.82 17.82
C SER A 466 38.74 -18.52 18.13
N GLU A 467 39.04 -18.35 19.41
CA GLU A 467 39.96 -17.33 19.92
C GLU A 467 41.36 -17.58 19.34
N ALA A 468 41.68 -16.92 18.23
CA ALA A 468 43.05 -16.68 17.82
C ALA A 468 43.35 -15.18 17.99
N GLN A 469 44.13 -14.90 19.03
CA GLN A 469 44.72 -13.60 19.36
C GLN A 469 45.68 -13.10 18.25
N VAL A 470 46.07 -11.80 18.37
CA VAL A 470 47.31 -11.11 17.91
C VAL A 470 47.03 -9.96 16.87
N PRO A 471 47.71 -8.78 16.91
CA PRO A 471 47.13 -7.59 17.56
C PRO A 471 47.22 -6.28 16.73
N SER A 472 46.75 -5.20 17.35
CA SER A 472 47.28 -3.82 17.27
C SER A 472 47.37 -3.07 15.93
N SER A 473 46.57 -2.00 15.89
CA SER A 473 46.88 -0.67 15.35
C SER A 473 47.14 -0.53 13.85
N ALA A 474 46.08 -0.23 13.11
CA ALA A 474 46.12 0.76 12.03
C ALA A 474 44.73 1.39 11.86
N THR A 475 44.59 2.64 12.28
CA THR A 475 43.43 3.49 12.01
C THR A 475 43.34 3.73 10.50
N ARG A 476 42.79 2.77 9.76
CA ARG A 476 42.44 2.95 8.36
C ARG A 476 41.01 3.46 8.32
N THR A 477 40.89 4.74 7.99
CA THR A 477 39.64 5.34 7.53
C THR A 477 39.09 4.47 6.41
N PHE A 478 37.95 3.83 6.64
CA PHE A 478 37.28 2.97 5.67
C PHE A 478 36.96 3.79 4.41
N VAL A 479 37.79 3.65 3.38
CA VAL A 479 37.34 3.94 2.02
C VAL A 479 36.42 2.80 1.66
N ARG A 480 35.10 3.07 1.63
CA ARG A 480 34.06 2.14 1.24
C ARG A 480 34.25 1.78 -0.24
N SER A 481 35.08 0.80 -0.51
CA SER A 481 35.14 0.09 -1.78
C SER A 481 34.12 -1.04 -1.71
N SER A 482 32.89 -0.78 -2.09
CA SER A 482 31.91 -1.86 -2.30
C SER A 482 30.86 -1.38 -3.29
N ARG A 483 30.93 -1.90 -4.52
CA ARG A 483 29.75 -2.14 -5.35
C ARG A 483 28.87 -3.12 -4.59
N SER A 484 28.13 -2.64 -3.61
CA SER A 484 26.96 -3.35 -3.14
C SER A 484 25.81 -2.83 -4.01
N PHE A 485 25.33 -3.65 -4.94
CA PHE A 485 23.89 -3.74 -5.19
C PHE A 485 23.24 -4.22 -3.88
N GLY A 486 23.36 -3.40 -2.85
CA GLY A 486 22.92 -3.69 -1.50
C GLY A 486 21.50 -3.25 -1.45
N LYS A 487 20.57 -4.21 -1.33
CA LYS A 487 19.18 -3.96 -0.95
C LYS A 487 19.18 -2.89 0.14
N ARG A 488 18.83 -1.65 -0.21
CA ARG A 488 18.73 -0.55 0.76
C ARG A 488 17.66 -0.97 1.78
N HIS A 489 17.98 -0.92 3.07
CA HIS A 489 17.13 -1.46 4.12
C HIS A 489 15.89 -0.58 4.26
N ARG A 490 14.71 -1.11 3.92
CA ARG A 490 13.42 -0.40 3.98
C ARG A 490 12.76 -0.75 5.32
N SER A 491 12.49 0.25 6.16
CA SER A 491 11.92 0.03 7.50
C SER A 491 10.42 -0.29 7.47
N PHE A 492 9.70 0.13 6.44
CA PHE A 492 8.24 -0.04 6.37
C PHE A 492 7.82 -1.48 6.01
N VAL A 493 8.52 -2.14 5.08
CA VAL A 493 8.12 -3.44 4.50
C VAL A 493 9.04 -4.58 4.94
N LYS A 494 8.44 -5.71 5.33
CA LYS A 494 9.17 -6.98 5.56
C LYS A 494 9.90 -7.40 4.28
N GLN A 495 11.20 -7.65 4.36
CA GLN A 495 12.00 -8.03 3.19
C GLN A 495 11.85 -9.50 2.75
N THR A 496 11.05 -10.30 3.45
CA THR A 496 10.86 -11.73 3.20
C THR A 496 9.40 -12.13 3.43
N GLY A 497 8.71 -12.66 2.41
CA GLY A 497 7.38 -13.24 2.59
C GLY A 497 6.68 -13.63 1.30
N ASN A 498 6.26 -14.90 1.21
CA ASN A 498 5.27 -15.34 0.22
C ASN A 498 3.88 -14.93 0.71
N CYS A 499 3.21 -14.04 -0.01
CA CYS A 499 1.89 -13.56 0.35
C CYS A 499 0.82 -14.65 0.13
N SER A 500 0.06 -15.05 1.18
CA SER A 500 -1.01 -16.06 1.08
C SER A 500 -2.39 -15.43 1.31
N VAL A 501 -2.97 -14.81 0.28
CA VAL A 501 -4.33 -14.23 0.35
C VAL A 501 -5.44 -15.26 0.10
N PHE A 502 -5.19 -16.31 -0.69
CA PHE A 502 -6.19 -17.36 -0.98
C PHE A 502 -5.94 -18.61 -0.13
N GLY A 503 -6.26 -18.53 1.16
CA GLY A 503 -6.53 -19.72 1.97
C GLY A 503 -8.02 -20.04 1.89
N PRO A 504 -8.45 -21.31 1.75
CA PRO A 504 -9.86 -21.66 1.82
C PRO A 504 -10.41 -21.24 3.19
N GLN A 505 -11.34 -20.29 3.19
CA GLN A 505 -12.15 -20.04 4.38
C GLN A 505 -13.08 -21.25 4.53
N ASP A 506 -12.77 -22.12 5.49
CA ASP A 506 -13.68 -23.14 5.99
C ASP A 506 -14.91 -22.48 6.62
N SER A 507 -15.87 -22.12 5.76
CA SER A 507 -17.26 -21.87 6.12
C SER A 507 -18.13 -22.64 5.14
N LEU A 508 -18.14 -23.96 5.33
CA LEU A 508 -19.14 -24.87 4.77
C LEU A 508 -20.51 -24.52 5.37
N ALA A 509 -21.13 -23.45 4.88
CA ALA A 509 -22.56 -23.27 4.91
C ALA A 509 -23.08 -23.85 3.59
N GLU A 510 -23.76 -24.99 3.69
CA GLU A 510 -24.43 -25.68 2.59
C GLU A 510 -25.39 -24.73 1.86
N SER A 511 -24.96 -24.19 0.73
CA SER A 511 -25.84 -23.63 -0.29
C SER A 511 -25.28 -24.00 -1.66
N GLY A 512 -26.16 -24.47 -2.54
CA GLY A 512 -25.80 -25.30 -3.70
C GLY A 512 -24.74 -24.69 -4.61
N HIS A 513 -23.70 -25.48 -4.90
CA HIS A 513 -22.67 -25.16 -5.88
C HIS A 513 -23.31 -24.81 -7.23
N SER A 514 -23.35 -23.52 -7.53
CA SER A 514 -23.61 -22.98 -8.86
C SER A 514 -22.42 -23.33 -9.76
N GLU A 515 -22.66 -23.79 -10.99
CA GLU A 515 -21.59 -24.09 -11.96
C GLU A 515 -20.71 -22.85 -12.27
N SER A 516 -21.18 -21.62 -12.00
CA SER A 516 -20.43 -20.39 -12.22
C SER A 516 -19.49 -20.00 -11.06
N ASP A 517 -19.77 -20.36 -9.80
CA ASP A 517 -18.79 -20.22 -8.70
C ASP A 517 -17.52 -21.04 -9.01
N LEU A 518 -17.71 -22.21 -9.63
CA LEU A 518 -16.62 -23.05 -10.15
C LEU A 518 -15.83 -22.34 -11.25
N ILE A 519 -16.47 -21.56 -12.12
CA ILE A 519 -15.77 -20.83 -13.19
C ILE A 519 -15.00 -19.64 -12.63
N SER A 520 -15.58 -18.84 -11.74
CA SER A 520 -14.86 -17.76 -11.02
C SER A 520 -13.66 -18.32 -10.25
N PHE A 521 -13.83 -19.47 -9.60
CA PHE A 521 -12.74 -20.22 -8.97
C PHE A 521 -11.69 -20.71 -9.99
N GLN A 522 -12.10 -21.26 -11.13
CA GLN A 522 -11.18 -21.71 -12.19
C GLN A 522 -10.38 -20.55 -12.78
N ILE A 523 -11.01 -19.40 -13.04
CA ILE A 523 -10.29 -18.19 -13.47
C ILE A 523 -9.29 -17.79 -12.38
N THR A 524 -9.69 -17.79 -11.11
CA THR A 524 -8.80 -17.50 -9.97
C THR A 524 -7.61 -18.46 -9.89
N GLU A 525 -7.80 -19.76 -10.12
CA GLU A 525 -6.73 -20.77 -10.16
C GLU A 525 -5.77 -20.53 -11.32
N ILE A 526 -6.26 -20.14 -12.51
CA ILE A 526 -5.40 -19.81 -13.64
C ILE A 526 -4.56 -18.55 -13.35
N LEU A 527 -5.15 -17.59 -12.62
CA LEU A 527 -4.51 -16.37 -12.14
C LEU A 527 -3.61 -16.58 -10.92
N ARG A 528 -3.44 -17.80 -10.39
CA ARG A 528 -2.36 -18.05 -9.42
C ARG A 528 -1.03 -17.74 -10.10
N LEU A 529 -0.52 -16.56 -9.74
CA LEU A 529 0.83 -16.10 -9.98
C LEU A 529 1.73 -16.96 -9.10
N ASP A 530 2.43 -17.92 -9.72
CA ASP A 530 3.50 -18.70 -9.06
C ASP A 530 4.77 -17.86 -8.90
#